data_AF-A0A9D4SXE2-F1
#
_entry.id   AF-A0A9D4SXE2-F1
#
_cell.length_a   1.000
_cell.length_b   1.000
_cell.length_c   1.000
_cell.angle_alpha   90.00
_cell.angle_beta   90.00
_cell.angle_gamma   90.00
#
_symmetry.space_group_name_H-M   'P 1'
#
loop_
_entity.id
_entity.type
_entity.pdbx_description
1 polymer ?
#
loop_
_entity_poly.entity_id
_entity_poly.type
_entity_poly.pdbx_seq_one_letter_code
_entity_poly.pdbx_strand_id
1 'polypeptide(L)'
;MRRTKVMVSHIRQTYEKALNSSNWISSHIRTEMFNKLFNMTIYVGSTGRRSDPEFVEEVYKPYPDAPLDRLFPTWIRALSLCTPNAWTDQTNPLYDESEVNAEYFGDDNIAIVTTALLHDPYLYPYGPLALNYGGLGMLSSSGRQEALNATADSENLADLVGTMISYAAFDSLPAKYKRGTLAGLDMSAEQLFFINTCTKWCAQRSRPTEDYAPYRSRCIVPLMNMPEFSTAFRCAAGSPMNPRKKCAIW
;
A
#
# COMPACT_ATOMS: atom_id res chain seq x y z
N MET A 1 15.53 3.93 2.44
CA MET A 1 14.46 4.94 2.19
C MET A 1 14.51 5.64 0.82
N ARG A 2 15.66 6.16 0.33
CA ARG A 2 15.70 6.89 -0.97
C ARG A 2 15.12 6.12 -2.16
N ARG A 3 15.47 4.84 -2.31
CA ARG A 3 14.93 3.97 -3.38
C ARG A 3 13.40 3.84 -3.31
N THR A 4 12.87 3.65 -2.11
CA THR A 4 11.42 3.56 -1.87
C THR A 4 10.70 4.85 -2.29
N LYS A 5 11.23 6.02 -1.92
CA LYS A 5 10.66 7.32 -2.33
C LYS A 5 10.66 7.50 -3.85
N VAL A 6 11.72 7.06 -4.55
CA VAL A 6 11.78 7.07 -6.02
C VAL A 6 10.72 6.14 -6.62
N MET A 7 10.55 4.94 -6.07
CA MET A 7 9.53 3.99 -6.53
C MET A 7 8.11 4.53 -6.33
N VAL A 8 7.81 5.10 -5.16
CA VAL A 8 6.52 5.75 -4.87
C VAL A 8 6.25 6.90 -5.84
N SER A 9 7.25 7.73 -6.12
CA SER A 9 7.13 8.82 -7.10
C SER A 9 6.87 8.28 -8.51
N HIS A 10 7.54 7.18 -8.89
CA HIS A 10 7.31 6.53 -10.18
C HIS A 10 5.87 5.99 -10.30
N ILE A 11 5.36 5.33 -9.26
CA ILE A 11 3.97 4.83 -9.22
C ILE A 11 2.97 5.98 -9.37
N ARG A 12 3.19 7.11 -8.68
CA ARG A 12 2.35 8.31 -8.82
C ARG A 12 2.30 8.81 -10.28
N GLN A 13 3.44 8.88 -10.95
CA GLN A 13 3.51 9.29 -12.36
C GLN A 13 2.81 8.28 -13.29
N THR A 14 2.88 6.99 -12.98
CA THR A 14 2.14 5.98 -13.76
C THR A 14 0.63 6.11 -13.57
N TYR A 15 0.18 6.41 -12.35
CA TYR A 15 -1.24 6.70 -12.06
C TYR A 15 -1.73 7.90 -12.88
N GLU A 16 -0.92 8.95 -12.98
CA GLU A 16 -1.22 10.12 -13.83
C GLU A 16 -1.44 9.71 -15.30
N LYS A 17 -0.54 8.90 -15.86
CA LYS A 17 -0.66 8.42 -17.24
C LYS A 17 -1.92 7.60 -17.46
N ALA A 18 -2.26 6.72 -16.51
CA ALA A 18 -3.45 5.88 -16.57
C ALA A 18 -4.75 6.72 -16.52
N LEU A 19 -4.78 7.78 -15.69
CA LEU A 19 -5.91 8.72 -15.67
C LEU A 19 -6.07 9.46 -17.00
N ASN A 20 -4.96 9.86 -17.61
CA ASN A 20 -4.99 10.55 -18.90
C ASN A 20 -5.48 9.65 -20.04
N SER A 21 -5.15 8.36 -20.03
CA SER A 21 -5.61 7.41 -21.05
C SER A 21 -7.05 6.91 -20.86
N SER A 22 -7.67 7.15 -19.70
CA SER A 22 -9.03 6.70 -19.41
C SER A 22 -10.07 7.38 -20.31
N ASN A 23 -10.95 6.57 -20.90
CA ASN A 23 -12.01 7.01 -21.81
C ASN A 23 -13.40 7.13 -21.15
N TRP A 24 -13.58 6.59 -19.93
CA TRP A 24 -14.86 6.60 -19.22
C TRP A 24 -14.94 7.70 -18.15
N ILE A 25 -13.81 8.32 -17.80
CA ILE A 25 -13.76 9.47 -16.88
C ILE A 25 -13.81 10.77 -17.68
N SER A 26 -14.79 11.63 -17.37
CA SER A 26 -14.92 12.93 -18.02
C SER A 26 -13.67 13.80 -17.79
N SER A 27 -13.40 14.74 -18.71
CA SER A 27 -12.24 15.64 -18.60
C SER A 27 -12.24 16.42 -17.28
N HIS A 28 -13.41 16.91 -16.83
CA HIS A 28 -13.53 17.64 -15.59
C HIS A 28 -13.16 16.79 -14.37
N ILE A 29 -13.70 15.57 -14.27
CA ILE A 29 -13.38 14.66 -13.15
C ILE A 29 -11.91 14.24 -13.18
N ARG A 30 -11.33 14.02 -14.38
CA ARG A 30 -9.89 13.75 -14.50
C ARG A 30 -9.05 14.87 -13.88
N THR A 31 -9.37 16.14 -14.15
CA THR A 31 -8.67 17.28 -13.54
C THR A 31 -8.74 17.27 -12.02
N GLU A 32 -9.91 17.01 -11.43
CA GLU A 32 -10.04 16.92 -9.97
C GLU A 32 -9.23 15.75 -9.39
N MET A 33 -9.23 14.60 -10.06
CA MET A 33 -8.41 13.45 -9.67
C MET A 33 -6.91 13.75 -9.75
N PHE A 34 -6.47 14.50 -10.78
CA PHE A 34 -5.08 14.97 -10.89
C PHE A 34 -4.71 15.88 -9.72
N ASN A 35 -5.53 16.89 -9.44
CA ASN A 35 -5.29 17.82 -8.34
C ASN A 35 -5.16 17.06 -7.01
N LYS A 36 -6.05 16.10 -6.75
CA LYS A 36 -5.98 15.25 -5.55
C LYS A 36 -4.70 14.41 -5.49
N LEU A 37 -4.35 13.73 -6.58
CA LEU A 37 -3.17 12.85 -6.65
C LEU A 37 -1.85 13.62 -6.43
N PHE A 38 -1.72 14.80 -7.02
CA PHE A 38 -0.48 15.58 -6.96
C PHE A 38 -0.34 16.39 -5.66
N ASN A 39 -1.46 16.80 -5.06
CA ASN A 39 -1.46 17.44 -3.75
C ASN A 39 -1.41 16.43 -2.58
N MET A 40 -1.45 15.12 -2.87
CA MET A 40 -1.33 14.10 -1.84
C MET A 40 0.07 14.08 -1.23
N THR A 41 0.15 14.16 0.10
CA THR A 41 1.40 14.00 0.84
C THR A 41 1.63 12.52 1.12
N ILE A 42 2.82 11.99 0.81
CA ILE A 42 3.18 10.60 1.12
C ILE A 42 4.37 10.55 2.07
N TYR A 43 4.15 10.03 3.27
CA TYR A 43 5.20 9.72 4.24
C TYR A 43 5.70 8.29 4.02
N VAL A 44 7.02 8.10 4.06
CA VAL A 44 7.66 6.80 3.88
C VAL A 44 8.66 6.59 5.00
N GLY A 45 8.42 5.59 5.84
CA GLY A 45 9.20 5.19 6.99
C GLY A 45 8.94 6.06 8.22
N SER A 46 9.99 6.65 8.78
CA SER A 46 9.92 7.51 9.97
C SER A 46 9.81 8.98 9.60
N THR A 47 9.07 9.76 10.39
CA THR A 47 9.08 11.24 10.33
C THR A 47 10.25 11.84 11.11
N GLY A 48 10.98 11.03 11.89
CA GLY A 48 12.08 11.47 12.76
C GLY A 48 11.63 12.06 14.09
N ARG A 49 10.34 12.39 14.28
CA ARG A 49 9.82 12.99 15.53
C ARG A 49 10.05 12.12 16.76
N ARG A 50 9.83 10.81 16.65
CA ARG A 50 10.08 9.87 17.76
C ARG A 50 11.58 9.70 18.09
N SER A 51 12.48 10.20 17.23
CA SER A 51 13.92 10.23 17.50
C SER A 51 14.38 11.56 18.10
N ASP A 52 13.51 12.58 18.16
CA ASP A 52 13.79 13.86 18.79
C ASP A 52 13.48 13.77 20.30
N PRO A 53 14.50 13.83 21.17
CA PRO A 53 14.29 13.71 22.61
C PRO A 53 13.38 14.78 23.20
N GLU A 54 13.45 16.02 22.69
CA GLU A 54 12.64 17.13 23.20
C GLU A 54 11.16 16.89 22.88
N PHE A 55 10.88 16.47 21.66
CA PHE A 55 9.54 16.09 21.23
C PHE A 55 8.98 14.92 22.04
N VAL A 56 9.79 13.87 22.26
CA VAL A 56 9.39 12.71 23.07
C VAL A 56 9.08 13.16 24.49
N GLU A 57 9.95 13.95 25.11
CA GLU A 57 9.72 14.46 26.46
C GLU A 57 8.44 15.31 26.54
N GLU A 58 8.17 16.18 25.57
CA GLU A 58 6.96 17.00 25.53
C GLU A 58 5.68 16.16 25.42
N VAL A 59 5.65 15.18 24.49
CA VAL A 59 4.48 14.31 24.29
C VAL A 59 4.21 13.43 25.50
N TYR A 60 5.27 12.89 26.12
CA TYR A 60 5.12 11.99 27.26
C TYR A 60 5.07 12.73 28.60
N LYS A 61 5.33 14.04 28.66
CA LYS A 61 5.25 14.87 29.88
C LYS A 61 3.96 14.70 30.69
N PRO A 62 2.75 14.57 30.08
CA PRO A 62 1.52 14.34 30.84
C PRO A 62 1.43 12.93 31.45
N TYR A 63 2.22 11.98 30.95
CA TYR A 63 2.30 10.59 31.43
C TYR A 63 3.42 10.50 32.48
N PRO A 64 3.08 10.43 33.78
CA PRO A 64 4.09 10.33 34.83
C PRO A 64 4.73 8.94 34.84
N ASP A 65 5.81 8.80 35.63
CA ASP A 65 6.44 7.51 35.93
C ASP A 65 5.36 6.44 36.13
N ALA A 66 5.34 5.49 35.20
CA ALA A 66 4.39 4.40 35.12
C ALA A 66 5.04 3.17 35.75
N PRO A 67 4.89 2.95 37.06
CA PRO A 67 5.60 1.86 37.71
C PRO A 67 5.03 0.53 37.19
N LEU A 68 5.92 -0.31 36.65
CA LEU A 68 5.58 -1.55 35.96
C LEU A 68 4.95 -2.60 36.90
N ASP A 69 5.06 -2.41 38.21
CA ASP A 69 4.44 -3.25 39.25
C ASP A 69 2.94 -2.94 39.46
N ARG A 70 2.40 -1.86 38.86
CA ARG A 70 0.99 -1.45 38.98
C ARG A 70 0.34 -1.21 37.63
N LEU A 71 0.22 -2.29 36.85
CA LEU A 71 -0.29 -2.25 35.48
C LEU A 71 -1.70 -1.64 35.35
N PHE A 72 -2.65 -2.01 36.22
CA PHE A 72 -4.04 -1.53 36.09
C PHE A 72 -4.20 -0.02 36.35
N PRO A 73 -3.68 0.56 37.45
CA PRO A 73 -3.68 2.01 37.66
C PRO A 73 -2.95 2.78 36.56
N THR A 74 -1.82 2.26 36.08
CA THR A 74 -1.07 2.84 34.96
C THR A 74 -1.92 2.91 33.69
N TRP A 75 -2.64 1.83 33.37
CA TRP A 75 -3.50 1.78 32.20
C TRP A 75 -4.70 2.73 32.28
N ILE A 76 -5.40 2.78 33.43
CA ILE A 76 -6.52 3.72 33.64
C ILE A 76 -6.05 5.18 33.51
N ARG A 77 -4.86 5.49 34.02
CA ARG A 77 -4.29 6.83 33.90
C ARG A 77 -3.93 7.19 32.47
N ALA A 78 -3.32 6.27 31.72
CA ALA A 78 -3.03 6.47 30.30
C ALA A 78 -4.31 6.78 29.51
N LEU A 79 -5.39 6.02 29.74
CA LEU A 79 -6.70 6.26 29.11
C LEU A 79 -7.27 7.64 29.46
N SER A 80 -7.11 8.12 30.69
CA SER A 80 -7.60 9.45 31.10
C SER A 80 -6.89 10.61 30.40
N LEU A 81 -5.69 10.36 29.86
CA LEU A 81 -4.88 11.35 29.13
C LEU A 81 -5.10 11.28 27.62
N CYS A 82 -5.74 10.22 27.11
CA CYS A 82 -6.15 10.15 25.71
C CYS A 82 -7.24 11.19 25.43
N THR A 83 -6.83 12.39 25.01
CA THR A 83 -7.76 13.42 24.55
C THR A 83 -8.01 13.26 23.04
N PRO A 84 -9.26 13.42 22.56
CA PRO A 84 -9.59 13.28 21.14
C PRO A 84 -8.81 14.22 20.19
N ASN A 85 -8.30 15.35 20.71
CA ASN A 85 -7.72 16.43 19.90
C ASN A 85 -6.18 16.45 19.87
N ALA A 86 -5.48 15.47 20.45
CA ALA A 86 -4.02 15.49 20.54
C ALA A 86 -3.27 15.25 19.20
N TRP A 87 -4.00 14.94 18.12
CA TRP A 87 -3.43 14.46 16.85
C TRP A 87 -3.61 15.44 15.68
N THR A 88 -3.94 16.71 15.94
CA THR A 88 -4.40 17.66 14.89
C THR A 88 -3.29 18.35 14.09
N ASP A 89 -2.00 18.02 14.26
CA ASP A 89 -0.95 18.60 13.42
C ASP A 89 -0.87 17.87 12.07
N GLN A 90 -1.67 18.36 11.11
CA GLN A 90 -1.76 17.86 9.74
C GLN A 90 -0.46 17.98 8.94
N THR A 91 0.49 18.82 9.36
CA THR A 91 1.75 19.03 8.62
C THR A 91 2.79 17.94 8.88
N ASN A 92 2.61 17.17 9.95
CA ASN A 92 3.52 16.09 10.33
C ASN A 92 2.80 15.07 11.24
N PRO A 93 2.07 14.11 10.65
CA PRO A 93 1.23 13.18 11.39
C PRO A 93 2.09 12.30 12.31
N LEU A 94 1.63 12.15 13.55
CA LEU A 94 2.16 11.15 14.46
C LEU A 94 1.41 9.84 14.20
N TYR A 95 2.12 8.86 13.63
CA TYR A 95 1.61 7.51 13.39
C TYR A 95 2.52 6.50 14.06
N ASP A 96 2.01 5.29 14.26
CA ASP A 96 2.83 4.21 14.76
C ASP A 96 3.71 3.62 13.66
N GLU A 97 4.99 3.97 13.71
CA GLU A 97 5.99 3.44 12.78
C GLU A 97 6.24 1.93 12.92
N SER A 98 5.77 1.33 14.03
CA SER A 98 5.90 -0.10 14.34
C SER A 98 4.81 -0.96 13.71
N GLU A 99 3.74 -0.35 13.18
CA GLU A 99 2.68 -1.08 12.50
C GLU A 99 3.16 -1.60 11.14
N VAL A 100 2.94 -2.88 10.84
CA VAL A 100 3.21 -3.45 9.51
C VAL A 100 2.02 -3.12 8.59
N ASN A 101 1.86 -1.85 8.26
CA ASN A 101 0.73 -1.39 7.45
C ASN A 101 1.04 -0.14 6.60
N ALA A 102 0.16 0.14 5.64
CA ALA A 102 0.07 1.42 4.95
C ALA A 102 -1.35 1.96 5.04
N GLU A 103 -1.47 3.27 5.29
CA GLU A 103 -2.75 3.92 5.55
C GLU A 103 -2.93 5.15 4.67
N TYR A 104 -4.19 5.48 4.39
CA TYR A 104 -4.58 6.71 3.71
C TYR A 104 -5.65 7.45 4.50
N PHE A 105 -5.34 8.68 4.89
CA PHE A 105 -6.23 9.60 5.57
C PHE A 105 -6.89 10.49 4.51
N GLY A 106 -8.17 10.19 4.23
CA GLY A 106 -8.91 10.83 3.13
C GLY A 106 -9.14 12.33 3.32
N ASP A 107 -9.38 12.75 4.57
CA ASP A 107 -9.68 14.14 4.91
C ASP A 107 -8.44 15.05 4.76
N ASP A 108 -7.27 14.53 5.12
CA ASP A 108 -6.00 15.26 5.03
C ASP A 108 -5.28 15.05 3.69
N ASN A 109 -5.75 14.10 2.88
CA ASN A 109 -5.07 13.63 1.67
C ASN A 109 -3.61 13.20 1.94
N ILE A 110 -3.43 12.42 3.01
CA ILE A 110 -2.13 11.91 3.46
C ILE A 110 -2.09 10.39 3.30
N ALA A 111 -1.06 9.86 2.65
CA ALA A 111 -0.74 8.43 2.68
C ALA A 111 0.53 8.18 3.48
N ILE A 112 0.54 7.08 4.23
CA ILE A 112 1.64 6.70 5.13
C ILE A 112 2.05 5.28 4.80
N VAL A 113 3.34 5.10 4.53
CA VAL A 113 4.00 3.79 4.45
C VAL A 113 4.92 3.70 5.66
N THR A 114 4.54 2.94 6.67
CA THR A 114 5.26 2.80 7.95
C THR A 114 6.65 2.20 7.78
N THR A 115 7.53 2.42 8.78
CA THR A 115 8.88 1.82 8.80
C THR A 115 8.82 0.30 8.85
N ALA A 116 7.95 -0.26 9.70
CA ALA A 116 7.80 -1.69 9.85
C ALA A 116 7.24 -2.39 8.61
N LEU A 117 6.68 -1.68 7.62
CA LEU A 117 6.32 -2.29 6.34
C LEU A 117 7.49 -2.41 5.35
N LEU A 118 8.62 -1.73 5.61
CA LEU A 118 9.75 -1.62 4.67
C LEU A 118 10.75 -2.79 4.79
N HIS A 119 10.26 -4.01 4.94
CA HIS A 119 11.06 -5.25 4.96
C HIS A 119 10.38 -6.38 4.16
N ASP A 120 11.01 -7.55 4.08
CA ASP A 120 10.48 -8.71 3.39
C ASP A 120 9.17 -9.23 4.03
N PRO A 121 8.17 -9.68 3.25
CA PRO A 121 8.17 -9.86 1.80
C PRO A 121 7.73 -8.61 0.99
N TYR A 122 7.43 -7.48 1.65
CA TYR A 122 6.89 -6.29 0.99
C TYR A 122 7.97 -5.50 0.24
N LEU A 123 9.17 -5.42 0.80
CA LEU A 123 10.32 -4.72 0.22
C LEU A 123 11.60 -5.51 0.44
N TYR A 124 12.33 -5.77 -0.65
CA TYR A 124 13.66 -6.36 -0.68
C TYR A 124 14.69 -5.28 -1.09
N PRO A 125 15.41 -4.65 -0.14
CA PRO A 125 16.30 -3.52 -0.44
C PRO A 125 17.38 -3.81 -1.49
N TYR A 126 17.82 -5.07 -1.55
CA TYR A 126 18.84 -5.58 -2.46
C TYR A 126 18.30 -6.60 -3.47
N GLY A 127 16.99 -6.85 -3.47
CA GLY A 127 16.35 -7.81 -4.38
C GLY A 127 16.01 -7.22 -5.75
N PRO A 128 15.54 -8.07 -6.69
CA PRO A 128 15.00 -7.61 -7.97
C PRO A 128 13.87 -6.60 -7.78
N LEU A 129 13.85 -5.56 -8.62
CA LEU A 129 12.79 -4.53 -8.55
C LEU A 129 11.40 -5.13 -8.78
N ALA A 130 11.28 -6.20 -9.57
CA ALA A 130 10.05 -6.95 -9.75
C ALA A 130 9.38 -7.30 -8.41
N LEU A 131 10.14 -7.75 -7.41
CA LEU A 131 9.60 -8.07 -6.09
C LEU A 131 9.10 -6.80 -5.37
N ASN A 132 9.86 -5.71 -5.45
CA ASN A 132 9.51 -4.46 -4.76
C ASN A 132 8.26 -3.80 -5.35
N TYR A 133 8.11 -3.82 -6.68
CA TYR A 133 6.89 -3.37 -7.35
C TYR A 133 5.73 -4.34 -7.08
N GLY A 134 5.97 -5.66 -7.10
CA GLY A 134 4.95 -6.65 -6.78
C GLY A 134 4.43 -6.57 -5.34
N GLY A 135 5.31 -6.26 -4.38
CA GLY A 135 4.99 -6.17 -2.95
C GLY A 135 4.50 -4.77 -2.55
N LEU A 136 5.45 -3.85 -2.32
CA LEU A 136 5.19 -2.49 -1.85
C LEU A 136 4.52 -1.60 -2.90
N GLY A 137 4.67 -1.89 -4.20
CA GLY A 137 4.03 -1.08 -5.24
C GLY A 137 2.50 -1.24 -5.30
N MET A 138 1.99 -2.36 -4.79
CA MET A 138 0.57 -2.71 -4.72
C MET A 138 -0.03 -2.38 -3.33
N LEU A 139 0.49 -1.39 -2.61
CA LEU A 139 -0.09 -1.03 -1.32
C LEU A 139 -1.49 -0.45 -1.52
N SER A 140 -2.49 -1.30 -1.34
CA SER A 140 -3.86 -0.93 -1.06
C SER A 140 -3.82 -0.23 0.29
N SER A 141 -4.10 1.07 0.31
CA SER A 141 -4.26 1.78 1.57
C SER A 141 -5.64 1.45 2.11
N SER A 142 -5.69 0.70 3.21
CA SER A 142 -6.90 0.66 4.02
C SER A 142 -7.05 2.05 4.62
N GLY A 143 -7.86 2.90 4.00
CA GLY A 143 -8.07 4.25 4.51
C GLY A 143 -9.11 4.23 5.62
N ARG A 144 -8.81 4.88 6.76
CA ARG A 144 -9.87 5.40 7.63
C ARG A 144 -10.58 6.52 6.87
N GLN A 145 -11.54 6.16 6.04
CA GLN A 145 -12.49 7.10 5.46
C GLN A 145 -13.76 7.04 6.29
N GLU A 146 -13.93 7.99 7.20
CA GLU A 146 -15.23 8.24 7.83
C GLU A 146 -16.26 8.76 6.80
N ALA A 147 -15.81 9.30 5.66
CA ALA A 147 -16.66 9.91 4.62
C ALA A 147 -17.09 8.97 3.47
N LEU A 148 -16.43 7.83 3.29
CA LEU A 148 -16.79 6.78 2.35
C LEU A 148 -16.61 5.48 3.10
N ASN A 149 -17.71 4.84 3.54
CA ASN A 149 -17.66 3.53 4.16
C ASN A 149 -16.68 2.63 3.36
N ALA A 150 -15.51 2.34 3.93
CA ALA A 150 -14.57 1.41 3.33
C ALA A 150 -15.28 0.06 3.28
N THR A 151 -15.76 -0.31 2.11
CA THR A 151 -16.46 -1.57 1.90
C THR A 151 -15.48 -2.54 1.25
N ALA A 152 -15.78 -3.84 1.33
CA ALA A 152 -15.03 -4.83 0.55
C ALA A 152 -14.90 -4.44 -0.93
N ASP A 153 -15.88 -3.70 -1.51
CA ASP A 153 -15.83 -3.24 -2.89
C ASP A 153 -14.76 -2.17 -3.15
N SER A 154 -14.58 -1.19 -2.25
CA SER A 154 -13.52 -0.19 -2.39
C SER A 154 -12.13 -0.81 -2.25
N GLU A 155 -11.98 -1.77 -1.35
CA GLU A 155 -10.72 -2.51 -1.16
C GLU A 155 -10.41 -3.43 -2.35
N ASN A 156 -11.40 -4.11 -2.91
CA ASN A 156 -11.25 -4.91 -4.12
C ASN A 156 -10.82 -4.06 -5.32
N LEU A 157 -11.39 -2.85 -5.45
CA LEU A 157 -10.99 -1.90 -6.48
C LEU A 157 -9.56 -1.40 -6.25
N ALA A 158 -9.19 -1.09 -5.01
CA ALA A 158 -7.84 -0.68 -4.64
C ALA A 158 -6.80 -1.78 -4.95
N ASP A 159 -7.10 -3.05 -4.68
CA ASP A 159 -6.24 -4.17 -5.03
C ASP A 159 -6.05 -4.29 -6.55
N LEU A 160 -7.14 -4.19 -7.32
CA LEU A 160 -7.11 -4.27 -8.78
C LEU A 160 -6.28 -3.13 -9.38
N VAL A 161 -6.65 -1.88 -9.05
CA VAL A 161 -5.99 -0.67 -9.59
C VAL A 161 -4.55 -0.60 -9.12
N GLY A 162 -4.28 -0.85 -7.84
CA GLY A 162 -2.93 -0.84 -7.27
C GLY A 162 -2.02 -1.85 -7.95
N THR A 163 -2.50 -3.08 -8.21
CA THR A 163 -1.73 -4.10 -8.93
C THR A 163 -1.44 -3.66 -10.36
N MET A 164 -2.45 -3.17 -11.08
CA MET A 164 -2.28 -2.80 -12.48
C MET A 164 -1.37 -1.57 -12.66
N ILE A 165 -1.50 -0.52 -11.82
CA ILE A 165 -0.61 0.65 -11.85
C ILE A 165 0.81 0.25 -11.46
N SER A 166 0.97 -0.59 -10.44
CA SER A 166 2.31 -1.04 -10.02
C SER A 166 2.99 -1.85 -11.13
N TYR A 167 2.26 -2.73 -11.80
CA TYR A 167 2.80 -3.49 -12.93
C TYR A 167 3.15 -2.57 -14.09
N ALA A 168 2.29 -1.61 -14.45
CA ALA A 168 2.59 -0.66 -15.51
C ALA A 168 3.84 0.19 -15.19
N ALA A 169 4.03 0.57 -13.92
CA ALA A 169 5.24 1.25 -13.48
C ALA A 169 6.46 0.33 -13.61
N PHE A 170 6.37 -0.91 -13.14
CA PHE A 170 7.42 -1.92 -13.31
C PHE A 170 7.77 -2.15 -14.78
N ASP A 171 6.78 -2.35 -15.65
CA ASP A 171 6.99 -2.65 -17.06
C ASP A 171 7.56 -1.45 -17.84
N SER A 172 7.27 -0.22 -17.40
CA SER A 172 7.88 0.98 -17.99
C SER A 172 9.36 1.16 -17.63
N LEU A 173 9.92 0.36 -16.72
CA LEU A 173 11.33 0.43 -16.36
C LEU A 173 12.23 0.00 -17.55
N PRO A 174 13.42 0.62 -17.70
CA PRO A 174 14.43 0.17 -18.65
C PRO A 174 14.76 -1.32 -18.50
N ALA A 175 14.98 -2.02 -19.62
CA ALA A 175 15.21 -3.47 -19.63
C ALA A 175 16.29 -3.97 -18.64
N LYS A 176 17.34 -3.18 -18.39
CA LYS A 176 18.39 -3.51 -17.41
C LYS A 176 17.86 -3.69 -15.98
N TYR A 177 16.75 -3.04 -15.63
CA TYR A 177 16.10 -3.09 -14.33
C TYR A 177 14.97 -4.12 -14.24
N LYS A 178 14.48 -4.59 -15.40
CA LYS A 178 13.56 -5.72 -15.54
C LYS A 178 14.30 -7.05 -15.72
N ARG A 179 15.63 -7.05 -15.51
CA ARG A 179 16.48 -8.24 -15.50
C ARG A 179 16.75 -8.64 -14.05
N GLY A 180 16.62 -9.92 -13.76
CA GLY A 180 16.89 -10.47 -12.43
C GLY A 180 16.08 -11.73 -12.24
N THR A 181 16.77 -12.86 -12.21
CA THR A 181 16.22 -14.11 -11.68
C THR A 181 16.61 -14.20 -10.21
N LEU A 182 15.84 -14.93 -9.42
CA LEU A 182 16.28 -15.33 -8.09
C LEU A 182 17.12 -16.60 -8.24
N ALA A 183 18.28 -16.65 -7.61
CA ALA A 183 19.11 -17.86 -7.63
C ALA A 183 18.30 -19.06 -7.10
N GLY A 184 18.23 -20.13 -7.89
CA GLY A 184 17.43 -21.32 -7.57
C GLY A 184 15.96 -21.26 -8.02
N LEU A 185 15.52 -20.18 -8.67
CA LEU A 185 14.18 -20.06 -9.26
C LEU A 185 14.27 -19.66 -10.73
N ASP A 186 13.85 -20.56 -11.61
CA ASP A 186 13.74 -20.31 -13.06
C ASP A 186 12.44 -19.55 -13.36
N MET A 187 12.42 -18.27 -13.00
CA MET A 187 11.28 -17.37 -13.16
C MET A 187 11.71 -16.05 -13.77
N SER A 188 10.88 -15.53 -14.69
CA SER A 188 11.08 -14.20 -15.27
C SER A 188 10.78 -13.11 -14.24
N ALA A 189 11.24 -11.89 -14.49
CA ALA A 189 10.96 -10.75 -13.61
C ALA A 189 9.44 -10.46 -13.53
N GLU A 190 8.70 -10.66 -14.63
CA GLU A 190 7.24 -10.53 -14.65
C GLU A 190 6.57 -11.59 -13.77
N GLN A 191 7.03 -12.85 -13.82
CA GLN A 191 6.52 -13.90 -12.95
C GLN A 191 6.81 -13.61 -11.48
N LEU A 192 8.02 -13.12 -11.17
CA LEU A 192 8.40 -12.72 -9.81
C LEU A 192 7.55 -11.57 -9.28
N PHE A 193 7.20 -10.59 -10.12
CA PHE A 193 6.28 -9.51 -9.75
C PHE A 193 4.95 -10.10 -9.26
N PHE A 194 4.30 -10.92 -10.09
CA PHE A 194 2.97 -11.44 -9.78
C PHE A 194 2.96 -12.41 -8.60
N ILE A 195 4.03 -13.19 -8.43
CA ILE A 195 4.18 -14.07 -7.27
C ILE A 195 4.30 -13.24 -5.99
N ASN A 196 5.12 -12.17 -5.99
CA ASN A 196 5.28 -11.35 -4.80
C ASN A 196 4.01 -10.54 -4.47
N THR A 197 3.23 -10.14 -5.48
CA THR A 197 1.88 -9.56 -5.32
C THR A 197 0.96 -10.46 -4.49
N CYS A 198 1.03 -11.77 -4.67
CA CYS A 198 0.21 -12.72 -3.92
C CYS A 198 0.84 -13.18 -2.60
N THR A 199 2.16 -13.16 -2.47
CA THR A 199 2.88 -13.70 -1.29
C THR A 199 2.47 -12.99 0.00
N LYS A 200 2.18 -11.67 -0.06
CA LYS A 200 1.69 -10.91 1.10
C LYS A 200 0.32 -11.36 1.62
N TRP A 201 -0.46 -12.07 0.81
CA TRP A 201 -1.78 -12.58 1.13
C TRP A 201 -1.76 -14.05 1.61
N CYS A 202 -0.58 -14.67 1.70
CA CYS A 202 -0.43 -16.03 2.17
C CYS A 202 -0.76 -16.14 3.66
N ALA A 203 -1.94 -16.70 3.99
CA ALA A 203 -2.31 -17.06 5.36
C ALA A 203 -3.14 -18.34 5.37
N GLN A 204 -3.00 -19.17 6.42
CA GLN A 204 -3.76 -20.42 6.56
C GLN A 204 -5.27 -20.20 6.73
N ARG A 205 -5.64 -19.06 7.34
CA ARG A 205 -7.03 -18.68 7.57
C ARG A 205 -7.19 -17.21 7.23
N SER A 206 -8.13 -16.93 6.34
CA SER A 206 -8.64 -15.60 6.09
C SER A 206 -10.16 -15.73 5.99
N ARG A 207 -10.86 -15.13 6.96
CA ARG A 207 -12.32 -14.99 6.90
C ARG A 207 -12.62 -13.61 6.32
N PRO A 208 -13.62 -13.49 5.44
CA PRO A 208 -14.08 -12.17 5.03
C PRO A 208 -14.55 -11.39 6.26
N THR A 209 -14.24 -10.11 6.30
CA THR A 209 -14.85 -9.15 7.23
C THR A 209 -15.83 -8.27 6.47
N GLU A 210 -16.52 -7.35 7.14
CA GLU A 210 -17.34 -6.34 6.45
C GLU A 210 -16.49 -5.50 5.47
N ASP A 211 -15.25 -5.20 5.87
CA ASP A 211 -14.37 -4.31 5.13
C ASP A 211 -13.45 -5.02 4.12
N TYR A 212 -13.22 -6.34 4.26
CA TYR A 212 -12.21 -7.05 3.48
C TYR A 212 -12.69 -8.38 2.90
N ALA A 213 -12.39 -8.56 1.61
CA ALA A 213 -12.47 -9.84 0.96
C ALA A 213 -11.43 -10.84 1.52
N PRO A 214 -11.68 -12.17 1.39
CA PRO A 214 -10.69 -13.16 1.79
C PRO A 214 -9.37 -12.95 1.04
N TYR A 215 -8.24 -13.16 1.72
CA TYR A 215 -6.90 -12.93 1.17
C TYR A 215 -6.64 -13.67 -0.14
N ARG A 216 -7.17 -14.90 -0.28
CA ARG A 216 -7.11 -15.63 -1.55
C ARG A 216 -7.73 -14.84 -2.70
N SER A 217 -8.89 -14.22 -2.47
CA SER A 217 -9.59 -13.39 -3.46
C SER A 217 -8.80 -12.13 -3.79
N ARG A 218 -8.23 -11.47 -2.77
CA ARG A 218 -7.34 -10.29 -2.94
C ARG A 218 -6.09 -10.58 -3.77
N CYS A 219 -5.64 -11.84 -3.83
CA CYS A 219 -4.61 -12.29 -4.76
C CYS A 219 -5.17 -12.62 -6.16
N ILE A 220 -6.15 -13.53 -6.26
CA ILE A 220 -6.53 -14.09 -7.57
C ILE A 220 -7.34 -13.13 -8.44
N VAL A 221 -8.19 -12.29 -7.84
CA VAL A 221 -9.14 -11.45 -8.58
C VAL A 221 -8.44 -10.31 -9.31
N PRO A 222 -7.46 -9.60 -8.72
CA PRO A 222 -6.65 -8.66 -9.51
C PRO A 222 -5.94 -9.35 -10.68
N LEU A 223 -5.27 -10.48 -10.43
CA LEU A 223 -4.44 -11.15 -11.43
C LEU A 223 -5.23 -11.74 -12.60
N MET A 224 -6.41 -12.30 -12.35
CA MET A 224 -7.25 -12.84 -13.43
C MET A 224 -7.75 -11.75 -14.39
N ASN A 225 -7.81 -10.49 -13.94
CA ASN A 225 -8.20 -9.34 -14.73
C ASN A 225 -7.03 -8.72 -15.52
N MET A 226 -5.81 -9.23 -15.37
CA MET A 226 -4.62 -8.72 -16.05
C MET A 226 -4.19 -9.65 -17.21
N PRO A 227 -4.26 -9.19 -18.48
CA PRO A 227 -3.72 -9.94 -19.62
C PRO A 227 -2.22 -10.22 -19.50
N GLU A 228 -1.47 -9.32 -18.85
CA GLU A 228 -0.03 -9.42 -18.63
C GLU A 228 0.30 -10.61 -17.73
N PHE A 229 -0.49 -10.85 -16.69
CA PHE A 229 -0.40 -12.05 -15.86
C PHE A 229 -0.63 -13.32 -16.70
N SER A 230 -1.71 -13.33 -17.48
CA SER A 230 -2.06 -14.49 -18.31
C SER A 230 -0.97 -14.80 -19.35
N THR A 231 -0.29 -13.77 -19.85
CA THR A 231 0.84 -13.90 -20.77
C THR A 231 2.07 -14.45 -20.06
N ALA A 232 2.45 -13.88 -18.90
CA ALA A 232 3.62 -14.29 -18.12
C ALA A 232 3.55 -15.76 -17.67
N PHE A 233 2.35 -16.26 -17.38
CA PHE A 233 2.11 -17.65 -16.97
C PHE A 233 1.54 -18.55 -18.08
N ARG A 234 1.40 -18.03 -19.30
CA ARG A 234 0.86 -18.75 -20.47
C ARG A 234 -0.49 -19.43 -20.18
N CYS A 235 -1.38 -18.74 -19.47
CA CYS A 235 -2.70 -19.25 -19.10
C CYS A 235 -3.61 -19.36 -20.34
N ALA A 236 -4.17 -20.55 -20.59
CA ALA A 236 -5.12 -20.77 -21.68
C ALA A 236 -6.36 -19.87 -21.55
N ALA A 237 -6.88 -19.38 -22.68
CA ALA A 237 -8.07 -18.53 -22.70
C ALA A 237 -9.30 -19.27 -22.16
N GLY A 238 -10.00 -18.66 -21.21
CA GLY A 238 -11.14 -19.26 -20.51
C GLY A 238 -10.76 -20.13 -19.31
N SER A 239 -9.47 -20.30 -19.00
CA SER A 239 -9.05 -20.94 -17.74
C SER A 239 -9.44 -20.09 -16.53
N PRO A 240 -9.49 -20.65 -15.30
CA PRO A 240 -9.88 -19.90 -14.11
C PRO A 240 -9.08 -18.61 -13.87
N MET A 241 -7.79 -18.59 -14.24
CA MET A 241 -6.93 -17.41 -14.10
C MET A 241 -6.82 -16.56 -15.38
N ASN A 242 -7.52 -16.93 -16.45
CA ASN A 242 -7.63 -16.14 -17.68
C ASN A 242 -9.07 -16.17 -18.22
N PRO A 243 -10.05 -15.64 -17.48
CA PRO A 243 -11.44 -15.59 -17.92
C PRO A 243 -11.59 -14.70 -19.16
N ARG A 244 -12.59 -14.99 -19.99
CA ARG A 244 -12.88 -14.20 -21.20
C ARG A 244 -13.38 -12.79 -20.88
N LYS A 245 -14.16 -12.65 -19.81
CA LYS A 245 -14.64 -11.36 -19.30
C LYS A 245 -13.69 -10.89 -18.21
N LYS A 246 -13.03 -9.75 -18.43
CA LYS A 246 -12.15 -9.08 -17.48
C LYS A 246 -12.69 -7.70 -17.16
N CYS A 247 -12.54 -7.27 -15.92
CA CYS A 247 -12.70 -5.89 -15.51
C CYS A 247 -11.47 -5.09 -15.97
N ALA A 248 -11.69 -3.94 -16.59
CA ALA A 248 -10.64 -3.00 -16.97
C ALA A 248 -11.01 -1.61 -16.46
N ILE A 249 -10.03 -0.88 -15.93
CA ILE A 249 -10.21 0.48 -15.40
C ILE A 249 -9.60 1.52 -16.36
N TRP A 250 -8.73 1.12 -17.29
CA TRP A 250 -8.17 1.97 -18.35
C TRP A 250 -8.03 1.18 -19.64
#